data_AF-A0A379GDL0-F1
#
_entry.id   AF-A0A379GDL0-F1
#
_cell.length_a   1.000
_cell.length_b   1.000
_cell.length_c   1.000
_cell.angle_alpha   90.00
_cell.angle_beta   90.00
_cell.angle_gamma   90.00
#
_symmetry.space_group_name_H-M   'P 1'
#
loop_
_entity.id
_entity.type
_entity.pdbx_description
1 polymer ?
#
loop_
_entity_poly.entity_id
_entity_poly.type
_entity_poly.pdbx_seq_one_letter_code
_entity_poly.pdbx_strand_id
1 'polypeptide(L)'
;MTLDAIVENSEENEEDEQNDAIIEDSIDLAQSLDLNSIGAIPITISFLLANKTLSIDQLEELAPGKKFILPDNAIRHINILANGKAIAQGELIKIKDMLAVEINKLSIKCE
;
A
#
# COMPACT_ATOMS: atom_id res chain seq x y z
N MET A 1 -10.83 0.18 69.04
CA MET A 1 -9.84 0.11 70.12
C MET A 1 -8.79 -0.91 69.71
N THR A 2 -7.57 -0.61 70.13
CA THR A 2 -6.25 -0.99 69.66
C THR A 2 -5.75 -2.39 70.08
N LEU A 3 -4.51 -2.67 69.65
CA LEU A 3 -3.51 -3.64 70.15
C LEU A 3 -3.54 -5.01 69.49
N ASP A 4 -2.58 -5.38 68.63
CA ASP A 4 -1.10 -5.51 68.75
C ASP A 4 -0.66 -6.93 69.13
N ALA A 5 0.09 -7.50 68.18
CA ALA A 5 1.23 -8.42 68.28
C ALA A 5 1.20 -9.61 69.26
N ILE A 6 1.21 -10.84 68.71
CA ILE A 6 1.85 -12.02 69.32
C ILE A 6 2.44 -12.93 68.21
N VAL A 7 3.78 -12.99 68.19
CA VAL A 7 4.67 -14.16 68.02
C VAL A 7 5.19 -14.55 66.62
N GLU A 8 6.50 -14.32 66.50
CA GLU A 8 7.47 -15.02 65.65
C GLU A 8 7.30 -16.54 65.72
N ASN A 9 7.23 -17.18 64.57
CA ASN A 9 7.79 -18.52 64.42
C ASN A 9 8.41 -18.63 63.02
N SER A 10 9.74 -18.59 63.01
CA SER A 10 10.63 -19.41 62.19
C SER A 10 10.12 -20.87 62.18
N GLU A 11 10.22 -21.71 61.16
CA GLU A 11 11.10 -21.95 60.03
C GLU A 11 10.18 -22.54 58.92
N GLU A 12 10.41 -22.40 57.62
CA GLU A 12 11.23 -23.31 56.81
C GLU A 12 11.16 -22.80 55.36
N ASN A 13 12.31 -22.56 54.76
CA ASN A 13 12.47 -22.59 53.30
C ASN A 13 12.52 -24.07 52.90
N GLU A 14 11.79 -24.45 51.85
CA GLU A 14 12.28 -25.36 50.80
C GLU A 14 11.33 -25.31 49.60
N GLU A 15 11.92 -25.51 48.43
CA GLU A 15 11.57 -24.94 47.12
C GLU A 15 10.54 -25.76 46.31
N ASP A 16 9.90 -25.04 45.37
CA ASP A 16 9.57 -25.44 43.99
C ASP A 16 8.69 -26.68 43.70
N GLU A 17 7.51 -26.43 43.11
CA GLU A 17 7.10 -26.97 41.80
C GLU A 17 5.69 -26.44 41.44
N GLN A 18 5.61 -25.25 40.83
CA GLN A 18 4.41 -24.83 40.10
C GLN A 18 4.73 -24.90 38.61
N ASN A 19 4.14 -25.87 37.91
CA ASN A 19 4.10 -25.83 36.45
C ASN A 19 2.76 -26.36 35.94
N ASP A 20 1.70 -25.61 36.23
CA ASP A 20 0.44 -25.72 35.50
C ASP A 20 0.63 -25.05 34.14
N ALA A 21 0.60 -25.87 33.09
CA ALA A 21 0.73 -25.43 31.71
C ALA A 21 -0.35 -24.40 31.35
N ILE A 22 0.05 -23.13 31.33
CA ILE A 22 -0.68 -22.09 30.59
C ILE A 22 -0.43 -22.39 29.12
N ILE A 23 -1.47 -22.87 28.43
CA ILE A 23 -1.52 -22.87 26.98
C ILE A 23 -1.52 -21.40 26.56
N GLU A 24 -0.33 -20.84 26.36
CA GLU A 24 -0.16 -19.64 25.58
C GLU A 24 -0.50 -19.98 24.13
N ASP A 25 -1.79 -19.87 23.82
CA ASP A 25 -2.26 -19.69 22.45
C ASP A 25 -1.98 -18.22 22.03
N SER A 26 -0.75 -17.77 22.31
CA SER A 26 -0.18 -16.57 21.71
C SER A 26 0.10 -16.96 20.27
N ILE A 27 -0.90 -16.74 19.42
CA ILE A 27 -0.73 -16.77 17.97
C ILE A 27 0.41 -15.81 17.67
N ASP A 28 1.60 -16.37 17.47
CA ASP A 28 2.79 -15.65 17.05
C ASP A 28 2.61 -15.30 15.58
N LEU A 29 1.70 -14.37 15.32
CA LEU A 29 1.41 -13.80 14.00
C LEU A 29 2.64 -13.08 13.44
N ALA A 30 3.69 -12.88 14.26
CA ALA A 30 4.96 -12.30 13.88
C ALA A 30 5.96 -13.31 13.30
N GLN A 31 5.72 -14.63 13.40
CA GLN A 31 6.59 -15.63 12.77
C GLN A 31 6.25 -15.83 11.28
N SER A 32 6.92 -15.01 10.46
CA SER A 32 7.10 -15.12 9.01
C SER A 32 6.00 -14.58 8.09
N LEU A 33 5.67 -13.29 8.24
CA LEU A 33 5.39 -12.53 7.01
C LEU A 33 6.69 -12.50 6.20
N ASP A 34 6.79 -13.34 5.18
CA ASP A 34 7.90 -13.29 4.21
C ASP A 34 7.83 -11.94 3.48
N LEU A 35 8.57 -10.96 4.00
CA LEU A 35 8.63 -9.62 3.41
C LEU A 35 9.20 -9.65 1.99
N ASN A 36 9.90 -10.71 1.58
CA ASN A 36 10.31 -10.84 0.19
C ASN A 36 9.11 -10.99 -0.75
N SER A 37 8.01 -11.57 -0.27
CA SER A 37 6.75 -11.68 -1.00
C SER A 37 6.07 -10.31 -1.21
N ILE A 38 6.39 -9.28 -0.40
CA ILE A 38 5.82 -7.93 -0.57
C ILE A 38 6.20 -7.33 -1.93
N GLY A 39 7.42 -7.58 -2.40
CA GLY A 39 7.94 -7.04 -3.66
C GLY A 39 7.32 -7.71 -4.90
N ALA A 40 6.69 -8.87 -4.73
CA ALA A 40 6.02 -9.61 -5.80
C ALA A 40 4.53 -9.27 -5.94
N ILE A 41 3.98 -8.41 -5.06
CA ILE A 41 2.57 -8.02 -5.12
C ILE A 41 2.31 -7.30 -6.45
N PRO A 42 1.41 -7.81 -7.32
CA PRO A 42 1.11 -7.17 -8.58
C PRO A 42 0.36 -5.86 -8.36
N ILE A 43 0.80 -4.81 -9.04
CA ILE A 43 0.17 -3.48 -9.01
C ILE A 43 -0.27 -3.11 -10.42
N THR A 44 -1.52 -2.70 -10.57
CA THR A 44 -2.03 -2.19 -11.85
C THR A 44 -1.48 -0.79 -12.10
N ILE A 45 -0.78 -0.65 -13.22
CA ILE A 45 -0.27 0.63 -13.71
C ILE A 45 -1.13 1.10 -14.89
N SER A 46 -1.60 2.34 -14.80
CA SER A 46 -2.33 3.02 -15.88
C SER A 46 -1.49 4.13 -16.49
N PHE A 47 -1.52 4.23 -17.82
CA PHE A 47 -0.87 5.30 -18.59
C PHE A 47 -1.94 6.19 -19.21
N LEU A 48 -2.12 7.40 -18.66
CA LEU A 48 -3.15 8.34 -19.08
C LEU A 48 -2.57 9.42 -19.98
N LEU A 49 -3.06 9.48 -21.22
CA LEU A 49 -2.74 10.54 -22.17
C LEU A 49 -3.35 11.89 -21.75
N ALA A 50 -4.61 11.89 -21.32
CA ALA A 50 -5.31 13.06 -20.81
C ALA A 50 -6.57 12.65 -20.03
N ASN A 51 -7.07 13.56 -19.20
CA ASN A 51 -8.39 13.45 -18.57
C ASN A 51 -9.27 14.62 -19.04
N LYS A 52 -10.58 14.39 -19.13
CA LYS A 52 -11.55 15.44 -19.43
C LYS A 52 -12.82 15.25 -18.60
N THR A 53 -13.27 16.32 -17.95
CA THR A 53 -14.55 16.36 -17.25
C THR A 53 -15.63 16.83 -18.20
N LEU A 54 -16.80 16.17 -18.17
CA LEU A 54 -17.96 16.47 -18.99
C LEU A 54 -19.20 16.62 -18.09
N SER A 55 -20.18 17.42 -18.52
CA SER A 55 -21.52 17.37 -17.94
C SER A 55 -22.28 16.11 -18.40
N ILE A 56 -23.42 15.83 -17.76
CA ILE A 56 -24.30 14.71 -18.16
C ILE A 56 -24.79 14.90 -19.59
N ASP A 57 -25.30 16.08 -19.94
CA ASP A 57 -25.75 16.39 -21.31
C ASP A 57 -24.64 16.14 -22.35
N GLN A 58 -23.40 16.53 -22.05
CA GLN A 58 -22.26 16.31 -22.94
C GLN A 58 -21.86 14.83 -23.07
N LEU A 59 -22.12 14.04 -22.03
CA LEU A 59 -21.87 12.60 -22.00
C LEU A 59 -22.90 11.85 -22.87
N GLU A 60 -24.17 12.28 -22.86
CA GLU A 60 -25.23 11.69 -23.69
C GLU A 60 -24.98 11.89 -25.19
N GLU A 61 -24.31 12.97 -25.56
CA GLU A 61 -23.89 13.23 -26.94
C GLU A 61 -22.67 12.39 -27.39
N LEU A 62 -22.15 11.46 -26.58
CA LEU A 62 -21.08 10.57 -27.00
C LEU A 62 -21.58 9.60 -28.06
N ALA A 63 -20.92 9.59 -29.22
CA ALA A 63 -21.22 8.69 -30.32
C ALA A 63 -19.94 8.32 -31.08
N PRO A 64 -19.92 7.17 -31.78
CA PRO A 64 -18.80 6.80 -32.66
C PRO A 64 -18.42 7.94 -33.62
N GLY A 65 -17.13 8.24 -33.70
CA GLY A 65 -16.59 9.32 -34.54
C GLY A 65 -16.49 10.70 -33.86
N LYS A 66 -17.08 10.90 -32.69
CA LYS A 66 -16.84 12.11 -31.87
C LYS A 66 -15.37 12.17 -31.46
N LYS A 67 -14.78 13.36 -31.53
CA LYS A 67 -13.35 13.59 -31.24
C LYS A 67 -13.18 14.49 -30.03
N PHE A 68 -12.19 14.19 -29.21
CA PHE A 68 -11.72 15.07 -28.15
C PHE A 68 -10.43 15.73 -28.58
N ILE A 69 -10.41 17.07 -28.57
CA ILE A 69 -9.17 17.81 -28.71
C ILE A 69 -8.40 17.66 -27.39
N LEU A 70 -7.17 17.17 -27.51
CA LEU A 70 -6.27 16.97 -26.37
C LEU A 70 -5.41 18.22 -26.16
N PRO A 71 -4.87 18.42 -24.95
CA PRO A 71 -3.91 19.49 -24.70
C PRO A 71 -2.69 19.39 -25.62
N ASP A 72 -2.08 20.54 -25.92
CA ASP A 72 -0.81 20.58 -26.65
C ASP A 72 0.24 19.74 -25.94
N ASN A 73 1.06 19.02 -26.71
CA ASN A 73 2.11 18.13 -26.21
C ASN A 73 1.61 17.03 -25.23
N ALA A 74 0.33 16.61 -25.30
CA ALA A 74 -0.19 15.52 -24.47
C ALA A 74 0.66 14.23 -24.56
N ILE A 75 1.21 13.94 -25.74
CA ILE A 75 2.09 12.78 -25.94
C ILE A 75 3.38 12.84 -25.11
N ARG A 76 3.83 14.04 -24.70
CA ARG A 76 5.04 14.23 -23.88
C ARG A 76 4.75 14.27 -22.37
N HIS A 77 3.47 14.20 -21.99
CA HIS A 77 3.00 14.37 -20.61
C HIS A 77 2.03 13.26 -20.21
N ILE A 78 2.39 12.01 -20.50
CA ILE A 78 1.64 10.84 -20.05
C ILE A 78 1.74 10.74 -18.53
N ASN A 79 0.60 10.77 -17.84
CA ASN A 79 0.56 10.52 -16.40
C ASN A 79 0.59 9.01 -16.16
N ILE A 80 1.44 8.57 -15.25
CA ILE A 80 1.59 7.17 -14.86
C ILE A 80 1.03 7.00 -13.45
N LEU A 81 0.06 6.10 -13.31
CA LEU A 81 -0.70 5.93 -12.08
C LEU A 81 -0.59 4.49 -11.59
N ALA A 82 -0.29 4.31 -10.31
CA ALA A 82 -0.42 3.03 -9.62
C ALA A 82 -1.73 3.04 -8.82
N ASN A 83 -2.63 2.10 -9.11
CA ASN A 83 -3.94 2.03 -8.44
C ASN A 83 -4.67 3.39 -8.40
N GLY A 84 -4.59 4.18 -9.48
CA GLY A 84 -5.23 5.49 -9.58
C GLY A 84 -4.48 6.66 -8.92
N LYS A 85 -3.35 6.42 -8.25
CA LYS A 85 -2.48 7.49 -7.70
C LYS A 85 -1.35 7.81 -8.67
N ALA A 86 -1.16 9.08 -9.00
CA ALA A 86 -0.06 9.52 -9.85
C ALA A 86 1.30 9.26 -9.18
N ILE A 87 2.15 8.48 -9.85
CA ILE A 87 3.49 8.12 -9.38
C ILE A 87 4.62 8.68 -10.25
N ALA A 88 4.34 8.99 -11.52
CA ALA A 88 5.33 9.49 -12.45
C ALA A 88 4.69 10.19 -13.66
N GLN A 89 5.51 10.85 -14.45
CA GLN A 89 5.19 11.39 -15.77
C GLN A 89 6.23 10.94 -16.81
N GLY A 90 5.77 10.77 -18.04
CA GLY A 90 6.59 10.31 -19.14
C GLY A 90 6.13 10.76 -20.51
N GLU A 91 6.82 10.29 -21.53
CA GLU A 91 6.57 10.59 -22.94
C GLU A 91 6.27 9.30 -23.71
N LEU A 92 5.24 9.33 -24.56
CA LEU A 92 4.89 8.24 -25.46
C LEU A 92 5.89 8.22 -26.63
N ILE A 93 6.62 7.12 -26.74
CA ILE A 93 7.62 6.87 -27.78
C ILE A 93 7.25 5.61 -28.58
N LYS A 94 7.87 5.43 -29.74
CA LYS A 94 7.75 4.20 -30.54
C LYS A 94 9.09 3.45 -30.52
N ILE A 95 9.07 2.20 -30.05
CA ILE A 95 10.22 1.30 -30.09
C ILE A 95 9.91 0.21 -31.10
N LYS A 96 10.60 0.25 -32.26
CA LYS A 96 10.28 -0.59 -33.43
C LYS A 96 8.81 -0.40 -33.85
N ASP A 97 7.97 -1.40 -33.61
CA ASP A 97 6.53 -1.40 -33.92
C ASP A 97 5.64 -1.35 -32.68
N MET A 98 6.21 -1.15 -31.50
CA MET A 98 5.48 -1.05 -30.24
C MET A 98 5.47 0.39 -29.71
N LEU A 99 4.36 0.78 -29.09
CA LEU A 99 4.29 2.01 -28.30
C LEU A 99 4.85 1.73 -26.90
N ALA A 100 5.62 2.68 -26.37
CA ALA A 100 6.19 2.63 -25.03
C ALA A 100 6.08 4.01 -24.36
N VAL A 101 6.19 4.04 -23.05
CA VAL A 101 6.26 5.29 -22.28
C VAL A 101 7.61 5.36 -21.60
N GLU A 102 8.39 6.39 -21.92
CA GLU A 102 9.66 6.70 -21.25
C GLU A 102 9.39 7.58 -20.04
N ILE A 103 9.88 7.19 -18.86
CA ILE A 103 9.68 7.96 -17.62
C ILE A 103 10.64 9.15 -17.61
N ASN A 104 10.08 10.36 -17.52
CA ASN A 104 10.82 11.61 -17.46
C ASN A 104 10.93 12.17 -16.04
N LYS A 105 9.93 11.90 -15.19
CA LYS A 105 9.87 12.42 -13.83
C LYS A 105 9.14 11.46 -12.89
N LEU A 106 9.70 11.21 -11.72
CA LEU A 106 9.02 10.53 -10.61
C LEU A 106 8.31 11.57 -9.73
N SER A 107 7.11 11.23 -9.28
CA SER A 107 6.29 12.05 -8.37
C SER A 107 6.28 11.51 -6.94
N ILE A 108 6.68 10.24 -6.76
CA ILE A 108 6.90 9.62 -5.46
C ILE A 108 8.39 9.65 -5.12
N LYS A 109 8.69 9.92 -3.84
CA LYS A 109 10.01 9.64 -3.27
C LYS A 109 9.95 8.22 -2.71
N CYS A 110 10.86 7.36 -3.16
CA CYS A 110 11.15 6.13 -2.43
C CYS A 110 12.20 6.51 -1.38
N GLU A 111 11.84 6.46 -0.10
CA GLU A 111 12.78 6.49 1.04
C GLU A 111 13.15 5.06 1.43
#